data_AF-A0A847BSV2-F1
#
_entry.id   AF-A0A847BSV2-F1
#
_cell.length_a   1.000
_cell.length_b   1.000
_cell.length_c   1.000
_cell.angle_alpha   90.00
_cell.angle_beta   90.00
_cell.angle_gamma   90.00
#
_symmetry.space_group_name_H-M   'P 1'
#
loop_
_entity.id
_entity.type
_entity.pdbx_description
1 polymer ?
#
loop_
_entity_poly.entity_id
_entity_poly.type
_entity_poly.pdbx_seq_one_letter_code
_entity_poly.pdbx_strand_id
1 'polypeptide(L)'
;AASRDDAEITKGRSEVSSIRSSIVLKRSQDLMSGGGANPAALDSAASDTPGALLFDEVLDYGIPAGASSGKWRKTGTNEYSFNLSGTWVAFDYNATTGRFNCTDPSSQGCLDLTR
;
A
#
# COMPACT_ATOMS: atom_id res chain seq x y z
N ALA A 1 7.51 14.72 19.93
CA ALA A 1 8.30 14.17 18.81
C ALA A 1 8.13 12.66 18.76
N ALA A 2 8.57 11.91 19.79
CA ALA A 2 8.41 10.44 19.86
C ALA A 2 6.99 9.93 19.60
N SER A 3 5.96 10.47 20.27
CA SER A 3 4.58 10.00 20.11
C SER A 3 3.97 10.20 18.71
N ARG A 4 4.50 11.18 17.93
CA ARG A 4 4.03 11.44 16.58
C ARG A 4 4.63 10.44 15.60
N ASP A 5 5.91 10.15 15.74
CA ASP A 5 6.59 9.14 14.92
C ASP A 5 5.99 7.75 15.19
N ASP A 6 5.71 7.41 16.45
CA ASP A 6 5.03 6.15 16.82
C ASP A 6 3.63 6.04 16.20
N ALA A 7 2.88 7.15 16.15
CA ALA A 7 1.56 7.18 15.53
C ALA A 7 1.62 6.99 14.01
N GLU A 8 2.60 7.61 13.33
CA GLU A 8 2.80 7.45 11.89
C GLU A 8 3.23 6.01 11.54
N ILE A 9 4.14 5.42 12.33
CA ILE A 9 4.54 4.02 12.24
C ILE A 9 3.31 3.11 12.41
N THR A 10 2.52 3.32 13.47
CA THR A 10 1.34 2.49 13.77
C THR A 10 0.32 2.56 12.64
N LYS A 11 0.06 3.77 12.12
CA LYS A 11 -0.83 3.98 10.99
C LYS A 11 -0.32 3.22 9.75
N GLY A 12 0.94 3.43 9.39
CA GLY A 12 1.52 2.80 8.20
C GLY A 12 1.51 1.27 8.29
N ARG A 13 1.85 0.69 9.45
CA ARG A 13 1.73 -0.78 9.68
C ARG A 13 0.31 -1.27 9.50
N SER A 14 -0.67 -0.54 10.06
CA SER A 14 -2.08 -0.89 9.93
C SER A 14 -2.51 -0.88 8.47
N GLU A 15 -2.18 0.18 7.72
CA GLU A 15 -2.54 0.32 6.31
C GLU A 15 -1.87 -0.76 5.44
N VAL A 16 -0.57 -1.04 5.64
CA VAL A 16 0.13 -2.14 4.95
C VAL A 16 -0.55 -3.48 5.21
N SER A 17 -0.97 -3.73 6.44
CA SER A 17 -1.67 -4.97 6.80
C SER A 17 -3.04 -5.05 6.14
N SER A 18 -3.81 -3.96 6.16
CA SER A 18 -5.11 -3.87 5.48
C SER A 18 -4.99 -4.09 3.97
N ILE A 19 -4.00 -3.48 3.31
CA ILE A 19 -3.73 -3.67 1.87
C ILE A 19 -3.40 -5.14 1.57
N ARG A 20 -2.55 -5.78 2.39
CA ARG A 20 -2.21 -7.20 2.22
C ARG A 20 -3.42 -8.11 2.40
N SER A 21 -4.23 -7.86 3.43
CA SER A 21 -5.45 -8.62 3.69
C SER A 21 -6.49 -8.44 2.59
N SER A 22 -6.64 -7.23 2.06
CA SER A 22 -7.62 -6.93 1.01
C SER A 22 -7.25 -7.57 -0.32
N ILE A 23 -5.97 -7.63 -0.68
CA ILE A 23 -5.50 -8.38 -1.87
C ILE A 23 -5.88 -9.86 -1.77
N VAL A 24 -5.65 -10.49 -0.60
CA VAL A 24 -6.00 -11.90 -0.38
C VAL A 24 -7.51 -12.10 -0.43
N LEU A 25 -8.29 -11.20 0.18
CA LEU A 25 -9.75 -11.25 0.15
C LEU A 25 -10.28 -11.12 -1.28
N LYS A 26 -9.77 -10.14 -2.04
CA LYS A 26 -10.14 -9.93 -3.43
C LYS A 26 -9.86 -11.15 -4.29
N ARG A 27 -8.68 -11.75 -4.15
CA ARG A 27 -8.36 -13.04 -4.82
C ARG A 27 -9.34 -14.14 -4.45
N SER A 28 -9.73 -14.23 -3.18
CA SER A 28 -10.71 -15.23 -2.73
C SER A 28 -12.09 -15.00 -3.33
N GLN A 29 -12.52 -13.74 -3.46
CA GLN A 29 -13.79 -13.37 -4.10
C GLN A 29 -13.78 -13.69 -5.60
N ASP A 30 -12.68 -13.37 -6.27
CA ASP A 30 -12.52 -13.65 -7.69
C ASP A 30 -12.51 -15.18 -7.93
N LEU A 31 -11.86 -15.96 -7.04
CA LEU A 31 -11.85 -17.43 -7.11
C LEU A 31 -13.24 -18.03 -6.99
N MET A 32 -14.06 -17.52 -6.06
CA MET A 32 -15.46 -17.94 -5.91
C MET A 32 -16.31 -17.56 -7.14
N SER A 33 -15.92 -16.51 -7.86
CA SER A 33 -16.57 -16.04 -9.09
C SER A 33 -16.06 -16.76 -10.35
N GLY A 34 -15.16 -17.74 -10.19
CA GLY A 34 -14.59 -18.54 -11.29
C GLY A 34 -13.29 -17.98 -11.89
N GLY A 35 -12.74 -16.89 -11.37
CA GLY A 35 -11.47 -16.30 -11.77
C GLY A 35 -10.33 -16.60 -10.77
N GLY A 36 -9.23 -17.19 -11.20
CA GLY A 36 -8.13 -17.57 -10.27
C GLY A 36 -6.98 -16.56 -10.12
N ALA A 37 -7.01 -15.46 -10.86
CA ALA A 37 -5.90 -14.52 -10.94
C ALA A 37 -5.92 -13.52 -9.77
N ASN A 38 -4.74 -13.02 -9.38
CA ASN A 38 -4.69 -11.84 -8.51
C ASN A 38 -5.10 -10.59 -9.32
N PRO A 39 -5.50 -9.51 -8.64
CA PRO A 39 -5.74 -8.22 -9.30
C PRO A 39 -4.54 -7.79 -10.15
N ALA A 40 -4.78 -7.28 -11.36
CA ALA A 40 -3.70 -6.78 -12.22
C ALA A 40 -3.08 -5.47 -11.70
N ALA A 41 -3.91 -4.66 -11.03
CA ALA A 41 -3.56 -3.43 -10.35
C ALA A 41 -4.39 -3.32 -9.06
N LEU A 42 -3.98 -2.43 -8.15
CA LEU A 42 -4.70 -2.18 -6.90
C LEU A 42 -5.58 -0.93 -6.95
N ASP A 43 -5.40 -0.09 -7.96
CA ASP A 43 -6.21 1.09 -8.26
C ASP A 43 -6.01 1.51 -9.72
N SER A 44 -6.80 2.46 -10.17
CA SER A 44 -6.72 3.10 -11.50
C SER A 44 -6.04 4.48 -11.48
N ALA A 45 -5.50 4.92 -10.34
CA ALA A 45 -4.90 6.24 -10.19
C ALA A 45 -3.64 6.38 -11.07
N ALA A 46 -3.44 7.58 -11.61
CA ALA A 46 -2.18 7.96 -12.24
C ALA A 46 -1.10 8.24 -11.18
N SER A 47 0.16 7.98 -11.51
CA SER A 47 1.30 8.31 -10.63
C SER A 47 1.32 9.79 -10.24
N ASP A 48 1.80 10.07 -9.03
CA ASP A 48 2.01 11.42 -8.49
C ASP A 48 0.78 12.36 -8.59
N THR A 49 -0.44 11.80 -8.55
CA THR A 49 -1.69 12.58 -8.57
C THR A 49 -2.21 12.81 -7.15
N PRO A 50 -2.12 14.04 -6.59
CA PRO A 50 -2.60 14.33 -5.24
C PRO A 50 -4.11 14.15 -5.13
N GLY A 51 -4.58 13.58 -4.01
CA GLY A 51 -6.00 13.37 -3.76
C GLY A 51 -6.64 12.22 -4.53
N ALA A 52 -5.92 11.57 -5.46
CA ALA A 52 -6.39 10.34 -6.09
C ALA A 52 -6.59 9.24 -5.04
N LEU A 53 -7.63 8.42 -5.20
CA LEU A 53 -7.87 7.27 -4.32
C LEU A 53 -6.93 6.14 -4.74
N LEU A 54 -6.16 5.64 -3.78
CA LEU A 54 -5.25 4.51 -3.95
C LEU A 54 -5.85 3.25 -3.35
N PHE A 55 -5.47 2.10 -3.89
CA PHE A 55 -5.91 0.78 -3.44
C PHE A 55 -7.45 0.55 -3.49
N ASP A 56 -8.19 1.34 -4.27
CA ASP A 56 -9.66 1.33 -4.31
C ASP A 56 -10.26 0.15 -5.10
N GLU A 57 -9.44 -0.66 -5.78
CA GLU A 57 -9.86 -1.93 -6.39
C GLU A 57 -9.85 -3.10 -5.38
N VAL A 58 -9.23 -2.90 -4.21
CA VAL A 58 -9.12 -3.93 -3.16
C VAL A 58 -9.68 -3.47 -1.81
N LEU A 59 -9.54 -2.19 -1.46
CA LEU A 59 -10.13 -1.61 -0.26
C LEU A 59 -11.52 -1.05 -0.57
N ASP A 60 -12.49 -1.30 0.30
CA ASP A 60 -13.83 -0.70 0.20
C ASP A 60 -13.79 0.84 0.22
N TYR A 61 -12.79 1.40 0.89
CA TYR A 61 -12.49 2.82 0.91
C TYR A 61 -11.02 3.05 0.57
N GLY A 62 -10.78 3.59 -0.62
CA GLY A 62 -9.44 3.93 -1.07
C GLY A 62 -8.75 4.97 -0.18
N ILE A 63 -7.42 4.95 -0.17
CA ILE A 63 -6.61 5.88 0.62
C ILE A 63 -6.26 7.09 -0.25
N PRO A 64 -6.63 8.33 0.14
CA PRO A 64 -6.32 9.50 -0.66
C PRO A 64 -4.81 9.79 -0.68
N ALA A 65 -4.26 9.89 -1.87
CA ALA A 65 -2.85 10.19 -2.12
C ALA A 65 -2.46 11.58 -1.58
N GLY A 66 -1.24 11.70 -1.07
CA GLY A 66 -0.69 12.96 -0.58
C GLY A 66 0.81 12.92 -0.34
N ALA A 67 1.41 14.08 -0.14
CA ALA A 67 2.86 14.23 0.03
C ALA A 67 3.32 14.40 1.49
N SER A 68 2.39 14.68 2.42
CA SER A 68 2.71 14.89 3.84
C SER A 68 3.05 13.59 4.56
N SER A 69 3.69 13.69 5.72
CA SER A 69 3.91 12.55 6.62
C SER A 69 2.62 11.78 6.92
N GLY A 70 2.73 10.45 6.95
CA GLY A 70 1.60 9.53 7.10
C GLY A 70 0.70 9.43 5.87
N LYS A 71 1.16 9.82 4.68
CA LYS A 71 0.41 9.69 3.43
C LYS A 71 1.08 8.72 2.46
N TRP A 72 0.24 8.12 1.64
CA TRP A 72 0.65 7.31 0.50
C TRP A 72 0.73 8.15 -0.76
N ARG A 73 1.59 7.73 -1.68
CA ARG A 73 1.56 8.14 -3.08
C ARG A 73 1.75 6.92 -3.98
N LYS A 74 1.31 7.04 -5.22
CA LYS A 74 1.64 6.11 -6.30
C LYS A 74 2.80 6.68 -7.10
N THR A 75 3.85 5.88 -7.30
CA THR A 75 5.07 6.29 -8.03
C THR A 75 5.17 5.60 -9.39
N GLY A 76 4.42 4.52 -9.60
CA GLY A 76 4.40 3.73 -10.83
C GLY A 76 3.13 2.89 -10.89
N THR A 77 2.96 2.09 -11.94
CA THR A 77 1.73 1.30 -12.17
C THR A 77 1.34 0.45 -10.96
N ASN A 78 2.31 -0.22 -10.35
CA ASN A 78 2.14 -1.07 -9.17
C ASN A 78 3.09 -0.66 -8.03
N GLU A 79 3.61 0.56 -8.10
CA GLU A 79 4.60 1.07 -7.17
C GLU A 79 4.01 2.19 -6.33
N TYR A 80 4.23 2.11 -5.02
CA TYR A 80 3.67 3.00 -4.03
C TYR A 80 4.75 3.44 -3.06
N SER A 81 4.54 4.54 -2.37
CA SER A 81 5.41 4.94 -1.27
C SER A 81 4.61 5.51 -0.11
N PHE A 82 4.99 5.15 1.10
CA PHE A 82 4.48 5.74 2.32
C PHE A 82 5.49 6.78 2.85
N ASN A 83 5.01 7.97 3.21
CA ASN A 83 5.84 8.99 3.83
C ASN A 83 5.91 8.76 5.34
N LEU A 84 7.05 8.30 5.84
CA LEU A 84 7.34 8.12 7.25
C LEU A 84 8.20 9.30 7.74
N SER A 85 7.60 10.26 8.44
CA SER A 85 8.29 11.45 8.99
C SER A 85 9.21 12.18 7.99
N GLY A 86 8.81 12.25 6.71
CA GLY A 86 9.56 12.91 5.63
C GLY A 86 10.41 11.97 4.76
N THR A 87 10.55 10.70 5.16
CA THR A 87 11.28 9.67 4.41
C THR A 87 10.30 8.76 3.68
N TRP A 88 10.53 8.55 2.38
CA TRP A 88 9.68 7.67 1.58
C TRP A 88 10.12 6.21 1.70
N VAL A 89 9.21 5.35 2.16
CA VAL A 89 9.38 3.90 2.13
C VAL A 89 8.62 3.35 0.93
N ALA A 90 9.35 2.77 -0.01
CA ALA A 90 8.79 2.29 -1.28
C ALA A 90 8.26 0.85 -1.17
N PHE A 91 7.14 0.60 -1.85
CA PHE A 91 6.44 -0.68 -1.96
C PHE A 91 6.13 -1.01 -3.41
N ASP A 92 6.16 -2.30 -3.73
CA ASP A 92 5.77 -2.86 -5.02
C ASP A 92 4.68 -3.92 -4.81
N TYR A 93 3.71 -3.91 -5.72
CA TYR A 93 2.72 -4.96 -5.86
C TYR A 93 3.06 -5.88 -7.04
N ASN A 94 3.34 -7.14 -6.73
CA ASN A 94 3.59 -8.15 -7.74
C ASN A 94 2.29 -8.91 -8.07
N ALA A 95 1.63 -8.54 -9.18
CA ALA A 95 0.37 -9.15 -9.63
C ALA A 95 0.47 -10.67 -9.92
N THR A 96 1.66 -11.18 -10.27
CA THR A 96 1.86 -12.62 -10.48
C THR A 96 1.75 -13.40 -9.17
N THR A 97 2.32 -12.87 -8.08
CA THR A 97 2.36 -13.54 -6.78
C THR A 97 1.27 -13.08 -5.82
N GLY A 98 0.64 -11.93 -6.09
CA GLY A 98 -0.32 -11.28 -5.18
C GLY A 98 0.36 -10.64 -3.96
N ARG A 99 1.66 -10.39 -4.00
CA ARG A 99 2.42 -9.89 -2.86
C ARG A 99 2.60 -8.38 -2.93
N PHE A 100 2.31 -7.71 -1.81
CA PHE A 100 2.61 -6.30 -1.58
C PHE A 100 3.77 -6.18 -0.59
N ASN A 101 4.94 -5.81 -1.11
CA ASN A 101 6.19 -5.81 -0.36
C ASN A 101 6.93 -4.50 -0.52
N CYS A 102 7.66 -4.17 0.52
CA CYS A 102 8.61 -3.08 0.47
C CYS A 102 9.82 -3.47 -0.40
N THR A 103 10.35 -2.50 -1.14
CA THR A 103 11.40 -2.73 -2.15
C THR A 103 12.80 -2.84 -1.54
N ASP A 104 13.04 -2.21 -0.37
CA ASP A 104 14.23 -2.39 0.44
C ASP A 104 13.87 -3.00 1.82
N PRO A 105 13.80 -4.34 1.92
CA PRO A 105 13.41 -5.05 3.15
C PRO A 105 14.39 -4.88 4.31
N SER A 106 15.58 -4.32 4.06
CA SER A 106 16.61 -4.11 5.10
C SER A 106 16.55 -2.71 5.72
N SER A 107 15.90 -1.76 5.05
CA SER A 107 15.79 -0.38 5.55
C SER A 107 14.94 -0.29 6.83
N GLN A 108 15.34 0.59 7.76
CA GLN A 108 14.64 0.75 9.03
C GLN A 108 13.16 1.10 8.85
N GLY A 109 12.83 2.04 7.96
CA GLY A 109 11.44 2.41 7.68
C GLY A 109 10.61 1.24 7.13
N CYS A 110 11.23 0.34 6.37
CA CYS A 110 10.56 -0.88 5.92
C CYS A 110 10.27 -1.85 7.05
N LEU A 111 11.26 -2.07 7.93
CA LEU A 111 11.09 -2.89 9.14
C LEU A 111 10.00 -2.31 10.04
N ASP A 112 9.99 -0.98 10.19
CA ASP A 112 8.99 -0.26 10.97
C ASP A 112 7.60 -0.34 10.37
N LEU A 113 7.43 -0.62 9.08
CA LEU A 113 6.10 -0.73 8.46
C LEU A 113 5.63 -2.17 8.26
N THR A 114 6.51 -3.16 8.46
CA THR A 114 6.23 -4.56 8.11
C THR A 114 6.40 -5.57 9.25
N ARG A 115 6.91 -5.14 10.40
CA ARG A 115 7.08 -5.98 11.61
C ARG A 115 6.13 -5.59 12.74
#